data_AF-A0A6N7M8Y7-F1
#
_entry.id   AF-A0A6N7M8Y7-F1
#
_cell.length_a   1.000
_cell.length_b   1.000
_cell.length_c   1.000
_cell.angle_alpha   90.00
_cell.angle_beta   90.00
_cell.angle_gamma   90.00
#
_symmetry.space_group_name_H-M   'P 1'
#
loop_
_entity.id
_entity.type
_entity.pdbx_description
1 polymer ?
#
loop_
_entity_poly.entity_id
_entity_poly.type
_entity_poly.pdbx_seq_one_letter_code
_entity_poly.pdbx_strand_id
1 'polypeptide(L)'
;MVLAAYFFFIACQKDDVKTGLTDDDMAKAEDDALTEAVFNDIMNSVDNAVNIVDNWIWGGGLKSAISCRFIKSGSIEIQVGEKSPIVIDYGDGVCDNKATVTKDGETREILLKLKQRVKPG
;
A
#
# COMPACT_ATOMS: atom_id res chain seq x y z
N MET A 1 5.04 -54.28 51.30
CA MET A 1 4.22 -53.21 51.89
C MET A 1 3.44 -52.56 50.77
N VAL A 2 2.16 -52.92 50.66
CA VAL A 2 1.14 -52.20 49.89
C VAL A 2 0.52 -51.20 50.85
N LEU A 3 0.33 -49.93 50.45
CA LEU A 3 -0.65 -48.96 50.98
C LEU A 3 -0.45 -47.64 50.20
N ALA A 4 -1.33 -47.34 49.24
CA ALA A 4 -2.48 -46.43 49.40
C ALA A 4 -2.03 -44.96 49.33
N ALA A 5 -2.25 -44.32 48.18
CA ALA A 5 -3.46 -43.55 47.86
C ALA A 5 -3.29 -42.08 48.25
N TYR A 6 -3.45 -41.16 47.30
CA TYR A 6 -4.51 -40.15 47.34
C TYR A 6 -4.48 -39.33 46.06
N PHE A 7 -5.62 -39.33 45.36
CA PHE A 7 -5.97 -38.32 44.38
C PHE A 7 -6.01 -36.95 45.07
N PHE A 8 -5.38 -35.94 44.47
CA PHE A 8 -5.88 -34.57 44.56
C PHE A 8 -5.92 -33.98 43.16
N PHE A 9 -7.16 -33.88 42.64
CA PHE A 9 -7.51 -32.93 41.60
C PHE A 9 -7.19 -31.53 42.11
N ILE A 10 -6.24 -30.85 41.46
CA ILE A 10 -6.19 -29.39 41.52
C ILE A 10 -6.92 -28.90 40.27
N ALA A 11 -8.22 -28.65 40.44
CA ALA A 11 -9.01 -27.91 39.49
C ALA A 11 -8.63 -26.43 39.61
N CYS A 12 -8.10 -25.82 38.55
CA CYS A 12 -7.98 -24.37 38.46
C CYS A 12 -9.19 -23.86 37.68
N GLN A 13 -9.97 -22.97 38.30
CA GLN A 13 -11.14 -22.32 37.70
C GLN A 13 -10.72 -21.51 36.47
N LYS A 14 -11.53 -21.63 35.43
CA LYS A 14 -11.57 -20.63 34.36
C LYS A 14 -12.43 -19.48 34.87
N ASP A 15 -11.81 -18.32 35.09
CA ASP A 15 -12.51 -17.07 35.34
C ASP A 15 -12.39 -16.17 34.10
N ASP A 16 -13.54 -15.84 33.53
CA ASP A 16 -13.69 -14.95 32.38
C ASP A 16 -13.53 -13.49 32.83
N VAL A 17 -12.51 -12.79 32.32
CA VAL A 17 -12.53 -11.32 32.21
C VAL A 17 -12.22 -10.94 30.77
N LYS A 18 -13.28 -10.58 30.04
CA LYS A 18 -13.16 -9.75 28.85
C LYS A 18 -12.69 -8.36 29.25
N THR A 19 -12.12 -7.67 28.27
CA THR A 19 -11.90 -6.22 28.18
C THR A 19 -10.57 -5.70 28.72
N GLY A 20 -9.64 -5.51 27.78
CA GLY A 20 -8.98 -4.21 27.64
C GLY A 20 -7.47 -4.22 27.80
N LEU A 21 -6.81 -3.81 26.71
CA LEU A 21 -5.52 -3.07 26.69
C LEU A 21 -4.27 -3.95 26.87
N THR A 22 -3.65 -4.34 25.75
CA THR A 22 -2.49 -3.72 25.04
C THR A 22 -1.14 -4.12 25.62
N ASP A 23 -0.31 -4.63 24.71
CA ASP A 23 1.13 -4.43 24.54
C ASP A 23 1.97 -4.53 25.82
N ASP A 24 2.61 -5.70 26.05
CA ASP A 24 4.06 -5.75 26.37
C ASP A 24 4.62 -7.14 26.77
N ASP A 25 3.82 -8.19 26.98
CA ASP A 25 4.38 -9.45 27.54
C ASP A 25 4.46 -10.62 26.54
N MET A 26 5.56 -10.63 25.79
CA MET A 26 6.05 -11.65 24.87
C MET A 26 6.31 -13.03 25.51
N ALA A 27 5.88 -14.12 24.85
CA ALA A 27 6.54 -15.44 24.94
C ALA A 27 6.48 -16.30 23.64
N LYS A 28 6.81 -15.67 22.50
CA LYS A 28 7.88 -16.08 21.55
C LYS A 28 8.00 -17.49 20.92
N ALA A 29 6.98 -18.34 20.89
CA ALA A 29 7.03 -19.54 20.03
C ALA A 29 5.70 -19.95 19.37
N GLU A 30 4.55 -19.43 19.81
CA GLU A 30 3.24 -19.81 19.27
C GLU A 30 2.64 -18.77 18.29
N ASP A 31 3.26 -17.59 18.16
CA ASP A 31 2.76 -16.50 17.31
C ASP A 31 3.10 -16.63 15.81
N ASP A 32 3.99 -17.56 15.42
CA ASP A 32 4.40 -17.70 14.02
C ASP A 32 3.27 -18.31 13.15
N ALA A 33 2.48 -19.24 13.70
CA ALA A 33 1.39 -19.89 12.97
C ALA A 33 0.17 -18.95 12.80
N LEU A 34 -0.11 -18.12 13.81
CA LEU A 34 -1.21 -17.16 13.75
C LEU A 34 -0.85 -15.98 12.84
N THR A 35 0.42 -15.55 12.86
CA THR A 35 0.90 -14.50 11.95
C THR A 35 0.86 -14.95 10.49
N GLU A 36 1.20 -16.21 10.19
CA GLU A 36 1.10 -16.76 8.82
C GLU A 36 -0.35 -16.87 8.33
N ALA A 37 -1.29 -17.25 9.20
CA ALA A 37 -2.71 -17.30 8.85
C ALA A 37 -3.29 -15.90 8.58
N VAL A 38 -2.91 -14.92 9.38
CA VAL A 38 -3.32 -13.52 9.22
C VAL A 38 -2.64 -12.87 8.00
N PHE A 39 -1.38 -13.18 7.74
CA PHE A 39 -0.66 -12.67 6.57
C PHE A 39 -1.26 -13.17 5.26
N ASN A 40 -1.67 -14.44 5.19
CA ASN A 40 -2.31 -14.99 4.00
C ASN A 40 -3.70 -14.39 3.74
N ASP A 41 -4.47 -14.05 4.77
CA ASP A 41 -5.77 -13.37 4.61
C ASP A 41 -5.59 -11.90 4.15
N ILE A 42 -4.59 -11.21 4.71
CA ILE A 42 -4.25 -9.85 4.31
C ILE A 42 -3.70 -9.84 2.86
N MET A 43 -2.82 -10.77 2.47
CA MET A 43 -2.27 -10.78 1.12
C MET A 43 -3.34 -11.08 0.06
N ASN A 44 -4.22 -12.05 0.29
CA ASN A 44 -5.31 -12.34 -0.65
C ASN A 44 -6.32 -11.19 -0.79
N SER A 45 -6.57 -10.43 0.28
CA SER A 45 -7.46 -9.26 0.24
C SER A 45 -6.78 -8.01 -0.34
N VAL A 46 -5.47 -7.87 -0.17
CA VAL A 46 -4.66 -6.77 -0.71
C VAL A 46 -4.39 -6.96 -2.20
N ASP A 47 -4.22 -8.18 -2.72
CA ASP A 47 -3.93 -8.42 -4.14
C ASP A 47 -5.03 -7.90 -5.08
N ASN A 48 -6.32 -8.06 -4.72
CA ASN A 48 -7.43 -7.52 -5.51
C ASN A 48 -7.54 -5.98 -5.39
N ALA A 49 -7.22 -5.43 -4.22
CA ALA A 49 -7.24 -3.98 -3.99
C ALA A 49 -6.05 -3.26 -4.65
N VAL A 50 -4.88 -3.88 -4.66
CA VAL A 50 -3.66 -3.39 -5.32
C VAL A 50 -3.86 -3.37 -6.83
N ASN A 51 -4.44 -4.41 -7.43
CA ASN A 51 -4.67 -4.43 -8.88
C ASN A 51 -5.58 -3.29 -9.36
N ILE A 52 -6.56 -2.82 -8.59
CA ILE A 52 -7.46 -1.73 -9.02
C ILE A 52 -6.75 -0.37 -8.96
N VAL A 53 -6.03 -0.11 -7.86
CA VAL A 53 -5.24 1.11 -7.71
C VAL A 53 -4.07 1.10 -8.69
N ASP A 54 -3.46 -0.06 -8.93
CA ASP A 54 -2.40 -0.21 -9.89
C ASP A 54 -2.91 -0.10 -11.33
N ASN A 55 -4.12 -0.54 -11.65
CA ASN A 55 -4.66 -0.36 -12.99
C ASN A 55 -5.15 1.08 -13.25
N TRP A 56 -5.42 1.87 -12.21
CA TRP A 56 -5.71 3.31 -12.34
C TRP A 56 -4.45 4.19 -12.29
N ILE A 57 -3.40 3.78 -11.57
CA ILE A 57 -2.12 4.50 -11.49
C ILE A 57 -1.14 4.03 -12.58
N TRP A 58 -1.16 2.75 -12.95
CA TRP A 58 -0.25 2.10 -13.91
C TRP A 58 -0.95 1.44 -15.10
N GLY A 59 -2.26 1.22 -15.08
CA GLY A 59 -3.01 0.70 -16.24
C GLY A 59 -3.16 1.70 -17.39
N GLY A 60 -2.74 2.96 -17.16
CA GLY A 60 -2.47 3.96 -18.19
C GLY A 60 -1.01 4.03 -18.66
N GLY A 61 -0.16 3.06 -18.29
CA GLY A 61 1.22 2.95 -18.79
C GLY A 61 2.22 3.97 -18.22
N LEU A 62 1.85 4.75 -17.20
CA LEU A 62 2.78 5.66 -16.52
C LEU A 62 3.78 4.86 -15.71
N LYS A 63 5.08 5.17 -15.83
CA LYS A 63 6.13 4.52 -15.03
C LYS A 63 6.75 5.52 -14.07
N SER A 64 6.61 5.25 -12.78
CA SER A 64 7.35 5.90 -11.69
C SER A 64 8.33 4.92 -11.06
N ALA A 65 9.42 5.41 -10.49
CA ALA A 65 10.39 4.59 -9.76
C ALA A 65 10.66 5.23 -8.40
N ILE A 66 10.86 4.44 -7.34
CA ILE A 66 11.16 4.96 -5.99
C ILE A 66 12.42 5.85 -6.02
N SER A 67 13.38 5.52 -6.87
CA SER A 67 14.62 6.29 -7.07
C SER A 67 14.41 7.61 -7.82
N CYS A 68 13.25 7.82 -8.43
CA CYS A 68 12.92 9.02 -9.18
C CYS A 68 11.76 9.77 -8.54
N ARG A 69 12.00 11.04 -8.25
CA ARG A 69 10.97 11.90 -7.65
C ARG A 69 9.86 12.27 -8.65
N PHE A 70 10.12 12.11 -9.94
CA PHE A 70 9.25 12.47 -11.05
C PHE A 70 8.75 11.22 -11.80
N ILE A 71 7.65 11.38 -12.55
CA ILE A 71 7.14 10.34 -13.45
C ILE A 71 8.12 10.24 -14.62
N LYS A 72 8.58 9.02 -14.94
CA LYS A 72 9.66 8.80 -15.90
C LYS A 72 9.18 8.63 -17.34
N SER A 73 7.98 8.08 -17.52
CA SER A 73 7.45 7.79 -18.85
C SER A 73 5.94 7.57 -18.82
N GLY A 74 5.33 7.67 -19.99
CA GLY A 74 3.91 7.42 -20.23
C GLY A 74 3.19 8.71 -20.59
N SER A 75 2.01 8.56 -21.20
CA SER A 75 1.22 9.68 -21.67
C SER A 75 -0.17 9.67 -21.04
N ILE A 76 -0.62 10.81 -20.53
CA ILE A 76 -2.01 11.00 -20.12
C ILE A 76 -2.73 11.89 -21.10
N GLU A 77 -3.99 11.55 -21.36
CA GLU A 77 -4.91 12.38 -22.11
C GLU A 77 -5.98 12.91 -21.16
N ILE A 78 -6.07 14.23 -21.07
CA ILE A 78 -7.02 14.92 -20.20
C ILE A 78 -8.07 15.57 -21.08
N GLN A 79 -9.29 15.03 -21.02
CA GLN A 79 -10.47 15.60 -21.67
C GLN A 79 -11.23 16.49 -20.67
N VAL A 80 -11.30 17.80 -20.94
CA VAL A 80 -12.00 18.75 -20.07
C VAL A 80 -13.29 19.22 -20.74
N GLY A 81 -14.39 18.53 -20.46
CA GLY A 81 -15.70 18.81 -21.06
C GLY A 81 -15.64 18.66 -22.59
N GLU A 82 -16.12 19.67 -23.32
CA GLU A 82 -16.10 19.72 -24.79
C GLU A 82 -14.85 20.39 -25.39
N LYS A 83 -13.85 20.73 -24.55
CA LYS A 83 -12.59 21.32 -25.04
C LYS A 83 -11.71 20.25 -25.67
N SER A 84 -10.77 20.65 -26.52
CA SER A 84 -9.79 19.73 -27.09
C SER A 84 -9.01 18.98 -26.01
N PRO A 85 -8.70 17.70 -26.24
CA PRO A 85 -7.90 16.91 -25.31
C PRO A 85 -6.50 17.51 -25.15
N ILE A 86 -6.01 17.49 -23.92
CA ILE A 86 -4.65 17.88 -23.58
C ILE A 86 -3.87 16.58 -23.34
N VAL A 87 -2.84 16.36 -24.15
CA VAL A 87 -1.95 15.21 -23.99
C VAL A 87 -0.69 15.66 -23.25
N ILE A 88 -0.32 14.95 -22.20
CA ILE A 88 0.91 15.18 -21.45
C ILE A 88 1.75 13.92 -21.53
N ASP A 89 2.92 14.00 -22.15
CA ASP A 89 3.90 12.93 -22.28
C ASP A 89 5.05 13.17 -21.30
N TYR A 90 5.29 12.21 -20.41
CA TYR A 90 6.33 12.25 -19.39
C TYR A 90 7.69 11.71 -19.87
N GLY A 91 7.80 11.27 -21.12
CA GLY A 91 9.07 10.86 -21.73
C GLY A 91 9.29 9.36 -21.81
N ASP A 92 10.55 8.97 -22.01
CA ASP A 92 10.98 7.63 -22.43
C ASP A 92 11.47 6.73 -21.29
N GLY A 93 11.52 7.24 -20.07
CA GLY A 93 12.00 6.52 -18.90
C GLY A 93 13.29 7.07 -18.30
N VAL A 94 13.79 8.22 -18.76
CA VAL A 94 14.86 8.94 -18.06
C VAL A 94 14.30 9.59 -16.78
N CYS A 95 15.08 9.55 -15.69
CA CYS A 95 14.71 10.28 -14.48
C CYS A 95 15.11 11.76 -14.64
N ASP A 96 14.25 12.53 -15.29
CA ASP A 96 14.37 13.98 -15.37
C ASP A 96 13.10 14.66 -14.83
N ASN A 97 13.12 15.99 -14.85
CA ASN A 97 12.00 16.81 -14.44
C ASN A 97 11.31 17.45 -15.65
N LYS A 98 11.31 16.79 -16.81
CA LYS A 98 10.74 17.32 -18.06
C LYS A 98 9.47 16.55 -18.42
N ALA A 99 8.57 17.22 -19.11
CA ALA A 99 7.42 16.61 -19.76
C ALA A 99 7.03 17.44 -20.97
N THR A 100 6.31 16.84 -21.90
CA THR A 100 5.86 17.47 -23.13
C THR A 100 4.34 17.57 -23.11
N VAL A 101 3.81 18.79 -23.21
CA VAL A 101 2.36 19.03 -23.29
C VAL A 101 1.98 19.34 -24.71
N THR A 102 1.03 18.60 -25.25
CA THR A 102 0.44 18.85 -26.55
C THR A 102 -1.02 19.23 -26.38
N LYS A 103 -1.40 20.38 -26.97
CA LYS A 103 -2.78 20.86 -27.01
C LYS A 103 -3.03 21.51 -28.36
N ASP A 104 -4.14 21.14 -29.01
CA ASP A 104 -4.52 21.70 -30.32
C ASP A 104 -3.41 21.57 -31.39
N GLY A 105 -2.57 20.53 -31.28
CA GLY A 105 -1.41 20.31 -32.15
C GLY A 105 -0.17 21.17 -31.82
N GLU A 106 -0.25 22.09 -30.86
CA GLU A 106 0.93 22.78 -30.31
C GLU A 106 1.57 21.97 -29.19
N THR A 107 2.88 21.73 -29.32
CA THR A 107 3.66 20.97 -28.35
C THR A 107 4.66 21.88 -27.63
N ARG A 108 4.73 21.78 -26.30
CA ARG A 108 5.66 22.56 -25.46
C ARG A 108 6.30 21.69 -24.39
N GLU A 109 7.61 21.81 -24.21
CA GLU A 109 8.32 21.23 -23.07
C GLU A 109 8.03 22.05 -21.81
N ILE A 110 7.70 21.36 -20.72
CA ILE A 110 7.50 21.93 -19.40
C ILE A 110 8.44 21.28 -18.39
N LEU A 111 8.79 22.03 -17.35
CA LEU A 111 9.50 21.48 -16.19
C LEU A 111 8.51 21.11 -15.09
N LEU A 112 8.55 19.84 -14.69
CA LEU A 112 7.81 19.29 -13.57
C LEU A 112 8.34 19.89 -12.27
N LYS A 113 7.42 20.47 -11.49
CA LYS A 113 7.72 20.95 -10.14
C LYS A 113 7.23 19.95 -9.11
N LEU A 114 8.03 19.75 -8.07
CA LEU A 114 7.59 18.96 -6.92
C LEU A 114 6.39 19.64 -6.28
N LYS A 115 5.33 18.87 -6.06
CA LYS A 115 4.21 19.32 -5.24
C LYS A 115 4.75 19.61 -3.85
N GLN A 116 4.91 20.89 -3.52
CA GLN A 116 5.26 21.28 -2.16
C GLN A 116 4.14 20.79 -1.25
N ARG A 117 4.49 20.01 -0.23
CA ARG A 117 3.52 19.68 0.82
C ARG A 117 3.15 21.01 1.48
N VAL A 118 1.95 21.51 1.21
CA VAL A 118 1.37 22.61 1.99
C VAL A 118 1.32 22.08 3.42
N LYS A 119 2.15 22.63 4.30
CA LYS A 119 2.09 22.28 5.72
C LYS A 119 0.70 22.71 6.22
N PRO A 120 -0.09 21.82 6.84
CA PRO A 120 -1.26 22.29 7.57
C PRO A 120 -0.75 23.22 8.69
N GLY A 121 -1.30 24.43 8.70
CA GLY A 121 -1.06 25.44 9.74
C GLY A 121 -2.00 25.24 10.93
#